data_AF-A0A7V9NEE4-F1
#
_entry.id   AF-A0A7V9NEE4-F1
#
_cell.length_a   1.000
_cell.length_b   1.000
_cell.length_c   1.000
_cell.angle_alpha   90.00
_cell.angle_beta   90.00
_cell.angle_gamma   90.00
#
_symmetry.space_group_name_H-M   'P 1'
#
loop_
_entity.id
_entity.type
_entity.pdbx_description
1 polymer ?
#
loop_
_entity_poly.entity_id
_entity_poly.type
_entity_poly.pdbx_seq_one_letter_code
_entity_poly.pdbx_strand_id
1 'polypeptide(L)'
;MTTIKASCPGCGEVDLTADDILLRIGATRSVNSYGFTCPDCTEFIEKPADDRVVRLLLSGGVVPVPVHVPAEALEIHSGPPISHDDLLEFHEFLDGDTWFEEFSGR
;
A
#
# COMPACT_ATOMS: atom_id res chain seq x y z
N MET A 1 25.67 7.04 15.10
CA MET A 1 24.56 6.59 14.24
C MET A 1 24.13 5.22 14.70
N THR A 2 22.82 5.01 14.85
CA THR A 2 22.28 3.68 15.19
C THR A 2 22.18 2.88 13.90
N THR A 3 22.78 1.69 13.87
CA THR A 3 22.68 0.77 12.74
C THR A 3 21.49 -0.16 12.95
N ILE A 4 20.65 -0.29 11.93
CA ILE A 4 19.47 -1.16 11.92
C ILE A 4 19.76 -2.34 11.00
N LYS A 5 19.67 -3.56 11.51
CA LYS A 5 19.83 -4.77 10.71
C LYS A 5 18.50 -5.18 10.10
N ALA A 6 18.50 -5.40 8.78
CA ALA A 6 17.36 -5.91 8.05
C ALA A 6 17.78 -7.01 7.09
N SER A 7 16.86 -7.94 6.81
CA SER A 7 17.16 -9.09 5.96
C SER A 7 16.70 -8.86 4.51
N CYS A 8 17.61 -8.91 3.54
CA CYS A 8 17.29 -8.98 2.12
C CYS A 8 17.14 -10.46 1.70
N PRO A 9 16.07 -10.86 0.99
CA PRO A 9 15.88 -12.24 0.52
C PRO A 9 17.00 -12.74 -0.41
N GLY A 10 17.65 -11.85 -1.16
CA GLY A 10 18.74 -12.18 -2.08
C GLY A 10 20.13 -12.16 -1.44
N CYS A 11 20.40 -11.21 -0.54
CA CYS A 11 21.75 -10.95 -0.01
C CYS A 11 21.95 -11.38 1.46
N GLY A 12 20.88 -11.62 2.21
CA GLY A 12 20.94 -11.88 3.65
C GLY A 12 20.87 -10.60 4.48
N GLU A 13 21.51 -10.58 5.64
CA GLU A 13 21.47 -9.45 6.57
C GLU A 13 22.29 -8.26 6.05
N VAL A 14 21.66 -7.09 6.01
CA VAL A 14 22.27 -5.81 5.62
C VAL A 14 22.15 -4.79 6.75
N ASP A 15 23.14 -3.91 6.83
CA ASP A 15 23.21 -2.82 7.79
C ASP A 15 22.68 -1.53 7.17
N LEU A 16 21.66 -0.93 7.79
CA LEU A 16 20.97 0.26 7.32
C LEU A 16 21.03 1.37 8.37
N THR A 17 20.84 2.60 7.92
CA THR A 17 20.61 3.77 8.78
C THR A 17 19.11 4.07 8.86
N ALA A 18 18.73 4.99 9.76
CA ALA A 18 17.33 5.40 9.89
C ALA A 18 16.77 6.03 8.60
N ASP A 19 17.62 6.75 7.85
CA ASP A 19 17.24 7.43 6.61
C ASP A 19 17.06 6.46 5.43
N ASP A 20 17.61 5.25 5.53
CA ASP A 20 17.48 4.21 4.49
C ASP A 20 16.15 3.43 4.59
N ILE A 21 15.39 3.64 5.66
CA ILE A 21 14.16 2.90 5.95
C ILE A 21 12.94 3.80 5.77
N LEU A 22 12.02 3.35 4.92
CA LEU A 22 10.70 3.92 4.77
C LEU A 22 9.72 3.17 5.67
N LEU A 23 9.31 3.80 6.77
CA LEU A 23 8.27 3.27 7.66
C LEU A 23 6.90 3.84 7.29
N ARG A 24 5.98 2.98 6.85
CA ARG A 24 4.60 3.34 6.52
C ARG A 24 3.66 2.96 7.65
N ILE A 25 2.89 3.93 8.14
CA ILE A 25 1.85 3.70 9.15
C ILE A 25 0.49 3.89 8.50
N GLY A 26 -0.30 2.83 8.43
CA GLY A 26 -1.65 2.86 7.87
C GLY A 26 -2.69 3.36 8.87
N ALA A 27 -3.89 3.69 8.36
CA ALA A 27 -5.03 4.08 9.19
C ALA A 27 -5.49 2.96 10.15
N THR A 28 -5.24 1.70 9.80
CA THR A 28 -5.48 0.52 10.63
C THR A 28 -4.18 -0.24 10.85
N ARG A 29 -4.02 -0.90 12.02
CA ARG A 29 -2.77 -1.56 12.43
C ARG A 29 -2.30 -2.67 11.47
N SER A 30 -3.21 -3.27 10.71
CA SER A 30 -2.92 -4.34 9.74
C SER A 30 -2.24 -3.85 8.47
N VAL A 31 -2.00 -2.54 8.32
CA VAL A 31 -1.50 -1.91 7.09
C VAL A 31 -0.09 -1.32 7.29
N ASN A 32 0.51 -1.51 8.46
CA ASN A 32 1.86 -1.02 8.73
C ASN A 32 2.89 -1.84 7.97
N SER A 33 3.79 -1.17 7.24
CA SER A 33 4.90 -1.79 6.54
C SER A 33 6.17 -0.98 6.75
N TYR A 34 7.32 -1.62 6.58
CA TYR A 34 8.58 -0.93 6.37
C TYR A 34 9.24 -1.45 5.11
N GLY A 35 9.96 -0.57 4.42
CA GLY A 35 10.73 -0.94 3.25
C GLY A 35 12.06 -0.23 3.17
N PHE A 36 12.98 -0.81 2.42
CA PHE A 36 14.32 -0.29 2.19
C PHE A 36 14.84 -0.76 0.83
N THR A 37 15.81 -0.04 0.28
CA THR A 37 16.54 -0.50 -0.90
C THR A 37 17.79 -1.24 -0.44
N CYS A 38 17.95 -2.50 -0.87
CA CYS A 38 19.12 -3.29 -0.49
C CYS A 38 20.39 -2.64 -1.05
N PRO A 39 21.42 -2.33 -0.22
CA PRO A 39 22.64 -1.69 -0.70
C PRO A 39 23.47 -2.60 -1.63
N ASP A 40 23.28 -3.92 -1.55
CA ASP A 40 24.05 -4.90 -2.34
C ASP A 40 23.41 -5.20 -3.71
N CYS A 41 22.09 -5.48 -3.74
CA CYS A 41 21.38 -5.86 -4.97
C CYS A 41 20.50 -4.75 -5.56
N THR A 42 20.35 -3.62 -4.87
CA THR A 42 19.50 -2.48 -5.29
C THR A 42 18.00 -2.81 -5.40
N GLU A 43 17.57 -3.99 -4.94
CA GLU A 43 16.16 -4.36 -4.92
C GLU A 43 15.42 -3.65 -3.77
N PHE A 44 14.20 -3.18 -4.05
CA PHE A 44 13.33 -2.63 -3.02
C PHE A 44 12.59 -3.77 -2.30
N ILE A 45 12.79 -3.85 -0.99
CA ILE A 45 12.18 -4.87 -0.13
C ILE A 45 11.14 -4.19 0.76
N GLU A 46 9.92 -4.71 0.79
CA GLU A 46 8.86 -4.28 1.70
C GLU A 46 8.39 -5.45 2.57
N LYS A 47 8.18 -5.18 3.85
CA LYS A 47 7.80 -6.17 4.86
C LYS A 47 6.72 -5.63 5.79
N PRO A 48 5.83 -6.48 6.31
CA PRO A 48 4.87 -6.08 7.33
C PRO A 48 5.61 -5.63 8.60
N ALA A 49 5.11 -4.58 9.24
CA ALA A 49 5.64 -4.04 10.49
C ALA A 49 4.61 -4.22 11.61
N ASP A 50 4.83 -5.18 12.49
CA ASP A 50 4.01 -5.30 13.71
C ASP A 50 4.30 -4.16 14.72
N ASP A 51 3.48 -4.05 15.76
CA ASP A 51 3.63 -3.01 16.79
C ASP A 51 5.03 -2.99 17.45
N ARG A 52 5.71 -4.15 17.51
CA ARG A 52 7.05 -4.26 18.08
C ARG A 52 8.10 -3.70 17.11
N VAL A 53 8.02 -4.07 15.82
CA VAL A 53 8.89 -3.56 14.75
C VAL A 53 8.72 -2.06 14.61
N VAL A 54 7.49 -1.54 14.58
CA VAL A 54 7.21 -0.11 14.52
C VAL A 54 7.90 0.62 15.67
N ARG A 55 7.73 0.16 16.92
CA ARG A 55 8.38 0.78 18.09
C ARG A 55 9.90 0.76 17.99
N LEU A 56 10.47 -0.36 17.53
CA LEU A 56 11.91 -0.50 17.35
C LEU A 56 12.44 0.51 16.32
N LEU A 57 11.81 0.62 15.15
CA LEU A 57 12.20 1.55 14.10
C LEU A 57 12.06 3.01 14.55
N LEU A 58 10.96 3.36 15.23
CA LEU A 58 10.77 4.69 15.81
C LEU A 58 11.87 5.01 16.85
N SER A 59 12.21 4.06 17.72
CA SER A 59 13.31 4.24 18.69
C SER A 59 14.69 4.35 18.03
N GLY A 60 14.84 3.75 16.84
CA GLY A 60 16.03 3.86 15.98
C GLY A 60 16.15 5.19 15.25
N GLY A 61 15.14 6.07 15.33
CA GLY A 61 15.11 7.38 14.69
C GLY A 61 14.46 7.40 13.31
N VAL A 62 13.82 6.30 12.88
CA VAL A 62 13.09 6.26 11.60
C VAL A 62 11.85 7.13 11.67
N VAL A 63 11.70 8.04 10.71
CA VAL A 63 10.54 8.94 10.64
C VAL A 63 9.37 8.19 9.98
N PRO A 64 8.21 8.06 10.66
CA PRO A 64 7.05 7.40 10.07
C PRO A 64 6.38 8.29 9.03
N VAL A 65 5.95 7.68 7.93
CA VAL A 65 5.14 8.31 6.90
C VAL A 65 3.71 7.77 7.01
N PRO A 66 2.71 8.62 7.26
CA PRO A 66 1.33 8.20 7.27
C PRO A 66 0.91 7.81 5.85
N VAL A 67 0.27 6.65 5.70
CA VAL A 67 -0.33 6.25 4.44
C VAL A 67 -1.66 6.96 4.30
N HIS A 68 -1.78 7.80 3.27
CA HIS A 68 -3.06 8.33 2.87
C HIS A 68 -3.85 7.23 2.18
N VAL A 69 -4.88 6.72 2.87
CA VAL A 69 -5.86 5.83 2.27
C VAL A 69 -7.03 6.72 1.82
N PRO A 70 -7.39 6.71 0.52
CA PRO A 70 -8.54 7.47 0.03
C PRO A 70 -9.81 6.98 0.71
N ALA A 71 -10.79 7.87 0.89
CA ALA A 71 -12.02 7.55 1.62
C ALA A 71 -12.78 6.41 0.94
N GLU A 72 -12.74 6.38 -0.39
CA GLU A 72 -13.33 5.38 -1.28
C GLU A 72 -12.85 3.96 -0.95
N ALA A 73 -11.56 3.79 -0.60
CA ALA A 73 -11.00 2.49 -0.23
C ALA A 73 -11.44 1.99 1.16
N LEU A 74 -12.05 2.88 1.97
CA LEU A 74 -12.59 2.56 3.29
C LEU A 74 -14.12 2.44 3.29
N GLU A 75 -14.76 2.60 2.13
CA GLU A 75 -16.21 2.45 2.02
C GLU A 75 -16.64 1.01 2.26
N ILE A 76 -17.87 0.85 2.77
CA ILE A 76 -18.47 -0.47 2.88
C ILE A 76 -18.86 -0.90 1.48
N HIS A 77 -18.12 -1.86 0.92
CA HIS A 77 -18.45 -2.44 -0.36
C HIS A 77 -19.72 -3.31 -0.24
N SER A 78 -20.68 -3.09 -1.13
CA SER A 78 -21.90 -3.88 -1.24
C SER A 78 -22.02 -4.49 -2.63
N GLY A 79 -22.48 -5.74 -2.71
CA GLY A 79 -22.58 -6.47 -3.98
C GLY A 79 -21.33 -7.29 -4.31
N PRO A 80 -21.36 -8.04 -5.43
CA PRO A 80 -20.19 -8.77 -5.90
C PRO A 80 -19.07 -7.83 -6.37
N PRO A 81 -17.80 -8.30 -6.40
CA PRO A 81 -16.72 -7.56 -7.03
C PRO A 81 -17.02 -7.30 -8.51
N ILE A 82 -16.62 -6.12 -9.00
CA ILE A 82 -16.70 -5.79 -10.43
C ILE A 82 -15.82 -6.76 -11.21
N SER A 83 -16.43 -7.43 -12.17
CA SER A 83 -15.82 -8.36 -13.10
C SER A 83 -15.53 -7.71 -14.45
N HIS A 84 -14.89 -8.47 -15.35
CA HIS A 84 -14.67 -8.00 -16.71
C HIS A 84 -15.99 -7.90 -17.51
N ASP A 85 -16.94 -8.79 -17.24
CA ASP A 85 -18.22 -8.81 -17.93
C ASP A 85 -19.04 -7.55 -17.58
N ASP A 86 -18.99 -7.09 -16.32
CA ASP A 86 -19.63 -5.84 -15.90
C ASP A 86 -19.08 -4.62 -16.67
N LEU A 87 -17.79 -4.62 -17.02
CA LEU A 87 -17.19 -3.55 -17.82
C LEU A 87 -17.66 -3.58 -19.28
N LEU A 88 -17.85 -4.77 -19.85
CA LEU A 88 -18.37 -4.94 -21.19
C LEU A 88 -19.83 -4.52 -21.26
N GLU A 89 -20.66 -4.95 -20.31
CA GLU A 89 -22.06 -4.53 -20.20
C GLU A 89 -22.17 -3.01 -20.07
N PHE A 90 -21.32 -2.39 -19.25
CA PHE A 90 -21.30 -0.94 -19.11
C PHE A 90 -20.86 -0.23 -20.39
N HIS A 91 -19.88 -0.77 -21.11
CA HIS A 91 -19.46 -0.24 -22.42
C HIS A 91 -20.61 -0.30 -23.44
N GLU A 92 -21.25 -1.46 -23.59
CA GLU A 92 -22.37 -1.66 -24.51
C GLU A 92 -23.55 -0.73 -24.16
N PHE A 93 -23.80 -0.49 -22.88
CA PHE A 93 -24.78 0.48 -22.42
C PHE A 93 -24.45 1.90 -22.88
N LEU A 94 -23.20 2.34 -22.76
CA LEU A 94 -22.76 3.68 -23.17
C LEU A 94 -22.79 3.91 -24.69
N ASP A 95 -22.71 2.84 -25.49
CA ASP A 95 -22.78 2.92 -26.96
C ASP A 95 -24.22 3.19 -27.47
N GLY A 96 -25.24 3.08 -26.62
CA GLY A 96 -26.63 3.35 -26.98
C GLY A 96 -26.95 4.85 -27.09
N ASP A 97 -27.74 5.26 -28.07
CA ASP A 97 -28.07 6.69 -28.30
C ASP A 97 -28.80 7.37 -27.12
N THR A 98 -29.44 6.60 -26.25
CA THR A 98 -30.23 7.06 -25.09
C THR A 98 -29.55 6.81 -23.73
N TRP A 99 -28.29 6.38 -23.72
CA TRP A 99 -27.60 5.95 -22.48
C TRP A 99 -27.68 6.99 -21.36
N PHE A 100 -27.59 8.27 -21.70
CA PHE A 100 -27.58 9.36 -20.72
C PHE A 100 -28.95 9.57 -20.06
N GLU A 101 -30.03 9.40 -20.81
CA GLU A 101 -31.41 9.52 -20.33
C GLU A 101 -31.71 8.37 -19.36
N GLU A 102 -31.36 7.14 -19.77
CA GLU A 102 -31.50 5.93 -18.97
C GLU A 102 -30.65 5.98 -17.68
N PHE A 103 -29.41 6.47 -17.75
CA PHE A 103 -28.53 6.59 -16.58
C PHE A 103 -28.97 7.69 -15.61
N SER A 104 -29.39 8.84 -16.13
CA SER A 104 -29.79 9.99 -15.31
C SER A 104 -31.20 9.85 -14.73
N GLY A 105 -31.96 8.83 -15.15
CA GLY A 105 -33.33 8.59 -14.72
C GLY A 105 -34.30 9.69 -15.17
N ARG A 106 -34.03 10.33 -16.30
CA ARG A 106 -34.81 11.44 -16.87
C ARG A 106 -35.45 11.05 -18.19
#